data_AF-A0A7S4S4Z0-F1
#
_entry.id   AF-A0A7S4S4Z0-F1
#
_cell.length_a   1.000
_cell.length_b   1.000
_cell.length_c   1.000
_cell.angle_alpha   90.00
_cell.angle_beta   90.00
_cell.angle_gamma   90.00
#
_symmetry.space_group_name_H-M   'P 1'
#
loop_
_entity.id
_entity.type
_entity.pdbx_description
1 polymer ?
#
loop_
_entity_poly.entity_id
_entity_poly.type
_entity_poly.pdbx_seq_one_letter_code
_entity_poly.pdbx_strand_id
1 'polypeptide(L)'
;PKHAFLAKGALYEFVGYTAAGPHRVLPETSALYGPLCNQTAGRCAFASSVVLGSDLACSGGEECRRETLGLVKVAGRAGETGFYEYRPQACVHLYFGASGALIRKPDAWSSPIRASPDLPAAGISCCGGCTDKPTRLFRKKGWTCEDAKTKWIDKKTKKSRLYTSCAKAWAGAKTNCAYTCASIGLGYAGLNCSVRYQEKAFCQDDVLVRRSSAEDYCKKDGLEVCDEKTSHVGQCSSVWTTETADEKLTVHDDGKVSGITDYPHANRFTAYWNGSAAPKGDYAVKLEFRPVLQRVPNSPELVLAKLKIGAYTPSGTCTH
;
A
#
# COMPACT_ATOMS: atom_id res chain seq x y z
N PRO A 1 6.31 -9.28 -2.83
CA PRO A 1 5.47 -9.23 -4.03
C PRO A 1 4.11 -9.79 -3.66
N LYS A 2 3.13 -9.54 -4.52
CA LYS A 2 1.82 -10.16 -4.39
C LYS A 2 1.95 -11.68 -4.37
N HIS A 3 1.23 -12.33 -3.44
CA HIS A 3 1.25 -13.79 -3.25
C HIS A 3 2.60 -14.40 -2.89
N ALA A 4 3.51 -13.63 -2.26
CA ALA A 4 4.81 -14.17 -1.80
C ALA A 4 4.68 -15.39 -0.87
N PHE A 5 3.55 -15.53 -0.18
CA PHE A 5 3.25 -16.69 0.67
C PHE A 5 2.93 -17.96 -0.14
N LEU A 6 2.54 -17.85 -1.40
CA LEU A 6 2.27 -18.99 -2.27
C LEU A 6 3.45 -19.36 -3.18
N ALA A 7 4.53 -18.61 -3.11
CA ALA A 7 5.60 -18.71 -4.06
C ALA A 7 6.64 -19.76 -3.63
N LYS A 8 7.41 -20.27 -4.59
CA LYS A 8 8.38 -21.35 -4.36
C LYS A 8 9.45 -20.94 -3.36
N GLY A 9 9.50 -21.65 -2.25
CA GLY A 9 10.44 -21.40 -1.16
C GLY A 9 9.82 -20.64 0.01
N ALA A 10 8.55 -20.23 -0.08
CA ALA A 10 7.81 -19.71 1.07
C ALA A 10 7.89 -20.67 2.26
N LEU A 11 8.29 -20.14 3.42
CA LEU A 11 8.47 -20.88 4.66
C LEU A 11 7.27 -20.68 5.57
N TYR A 12 6.79 -21.79 6.12
CA TYR A 12 5.74 -21.84 7.12
C TYR A 12 6.26 -22.56 8.35
N GLU A 13 6.17 -21.91 9.51
CA GLU A 13 6.59 -22.49 10.79
C GLU A 13 5.36 -22.91 11.59
N PHE A 14 5.37 -24.14 12.09
CA PHE A 14 4.27 -24.65 12.90
C PHE A 14 4.27 -23.97 14.27
N VAL A 15 3.18 -23.29 14.59
CA VAL A 15 3.01 -22.55 15.84
C VAL A 15 2.44 -23.47 16.92
N GLY A 16 1.58 -24.41 16.55
CA GLY A 16 0.96 -25.34 17.48
C GLY A 16 -0.44 -25.76 17.06
N TYR A 17 -1.10 -26.48 17.96
CA TYR A 17 -2.51 -26.92 17.81
C TYR A 17 -3.51 -25.87 18.29
N THR A 18 -3.02 -24.83 18.98
CA THR A 18 -3.74 -23.64 19.42
C THR A 18 -2.84 -22.43 19.21
N ALA A 19 -3.45 -21.27 18.97
CA ALA A 19 -2.72 -20.02 18.85
C ALA A 19 -3.61 -18.85 19.28
N ALA A 20 -3.01 -17.86 19.93
CA ALA A 20 -3.66 -16.61 20.28
C ALA A 20 -3.50 -15.60 19.13
N GLY A 21 -4.56 -14.83 18.86
CA GLY A 21 -4.55 -13.77 17.85
C GLY A 21 -5.39 -14.07 16.60
N PRO A 22 -5.54 -13.06 15.72
CA PRO A 22 -6.27 -13.19 14.48
C PRO A 22 -5.60 -14.22 13.57
N HIS A 23 -6.38 -15.14 13.03
CA HIS A 23 -5.90 -16.19 12.12
C HIS A 23 -6.87 -16.40 10.97
N ARG A 24 -6.35 -16.97 9.88
CA ARG A 24 -7.14 -17.30 8.70
C ARG A 24 -7.35 -18.80 8.58
N VAL A 25 -8.60 -19.22 8.47
CA VAL A 25 -8.93 -20.61 8.16
C VAL A 25 -8.60 -20.86 6.69
N LEU A 26 -7.70 -21.78 6.44
CA LEU A 26 -7.31 -22.17 5.10
C LEU A 26 -8.37 -23.11 4.50
N PRO A 27 -9.04 -22.74 3.41
CA PRO A 27 -10.01 -23.62 2.77
C PRO A 27 -9.30 -24.80 2.10
N GLU A 28 -9.96 -25.97 2.05
CA GLU A 28 -9.43 -27.15 1.36
C GLU A 28 -9.22 -26.94 -0.14
N THR A 29 -9.89 -25.94 -0.72
CA THR A 29 -9.72 -25.55 -2.13
C THR A 29 -8.44 -24.77 -2.38
N SER A 30 -7.74 -24.30 -1.34
CA SER A 30 -6.45 -23.64 -1.49
C SER A 30 -5.38 -24.65 -1.84
N ALA A 31 -4.57 -24.33 -2.85
CA ALA A 31 -3.40 -25.11 -3.20
C ALA A 31 -2.39 -25.20 -2.02
N LEU A 32 -2.43 -24.26 -1.08
CA LEU A 32 -1.61 -24.26 0.14
C LEU A 32 -2.07 -25.32 1.17
N TYR A 33 -3.31 -25.79 1.09
CA TYR A 33 -3.86 -26.78 2.04
C TYR A 33 -3.09 -28.09 1.99
N GLY A 34 -2.80 -28.60 0.78
CA GLY A 34 -2.06 -29.85 0.60
C GLY A 34 -0.70 -29.86 1.31
N PRO A 35 0.19 -28.89 1.01
CA PRO A 35 1.50 -28.77 1.66
C PRO A 35 1.44 -28.64 3.18
N LEU A 36 0.51 -27.85 3.74
CA LEU A 36 0.44 -27.61 5.18
C LEU A 36 -0.26 -28.72 5.96
N CYS A 37 -1.28 -29.36 5.39
CA CYS A 37 -1.95 -30.49 6.02
C CYS A 37 -1.12 -31.77 5.91
N ASN A 38 -0.39 -31.96 4.80
CA ASN A 38 0.44 -33.13 4.52
C ASN A 38 -0.29 -34.45 4.86
N GLN A 39 -1.44 -34.67 4.20
CA GLN A 39 -2.37 -35.74 4.56
C GLN A 39 -1.71 -37.12 4.55
N THR A 40 -1.76 -37.80 5.70
CA THR A 40 -1.29 -39.17 5.89
C THR A 40 -2.42 -40.00 6.47
N ALA A 41 -2.83 -41.06 5.77
CA ALA A 41 -3.97 -41.92 6.16
C ALA A 41 -5.28 -41.15 6.45
N GLY A 42 -5.55 -40.10 5.67
CA GLY A 42 -6.77 -39.28 5.79
C GLY A 42 -6.77 -38.25 6.93
N ARG A 43 -5.65 -38.11 7.65
CA ARG A 43 -5.45 -37.13 8.73
C ARG A 43 -4.35 -36.15 8.35
N CYS A 44 -4.41 -34.91 8.83
CA CYS A 44 -3.28 -34.00 8.64
C CYS A 44 -2.10 -34.42 9.51
N ALA A 45 -0.91 -34.49 8.92
CA ALA A 45 0.36 -34.72 9.61
C ALA A 45 1.19 -33.44 9.58
N PHE A 46 0.95 -32.55 10.54
CA PHE A 46 1.59 -31.23 10.60
C PHE A 46 3.10 -31.33 10.85
N ALA A 47 3.91 -30.93 9.87
CA ALA A 47 5.36 -30.82 10.00
C ALA A 47 5.73 -29.55 10.77
N SER A 48 6.84 -29.56 11.52
CA SER A 48 7.32 -28.40 12.28
C SER A 48 7.66 -27.19 11.39
N SER A 49 8.06 -27.45 10.15
CA SER A 49 8.28 -26.44 9.13
C SER A 49 7.88 -26.98 7.76
N VAL A 50 7.37 -26.12 6.90
CA VAL A 50 7.01 -26.44 5.51
C VAL A 50 7.61 -25.39 4.59
N VAL A 51 8.37 -25.84 3.59
CA VAL A 51 8.89 -24.99 2.51
C VAL A 51 8.19 -25.40 1.23
N LEU A 52 7.60 -24.43 0.52
CA LEU A 52 6.91 -24.71 -0.73
C LEU A 52 7.90 -25.13 -1.83
N GLY A 53 7.68 -26.30 -2.44
CA GLY A 53 8.54 -26.81 -3.51
C GLY A 53 8.30 -26.15 -4.89
N SER A 54 7.17 -25.47 -5.06
CA SER A 54 6.75 -24.80 -6.29
C SER A 54 5.83 -23.62 -6.00
N ASP A 55 5.64 -22.75 -7.00
CA ASP A 55 4.62 -21.72 -6.94
C ASP A 55 3.22 -22.35 -6.91
N LEU A 56 2.35 -21.83 -6.06
CA LEU A 56 0.98 -22.27 -5.89
C LEU A 56 0.02 -21.21 -6.45
N ALA A 57 -1.02 -21.66 -7.14
CA ALA A 57 -2.09 -20.78 -7.56
C ALA A 57 -2.90 -20.34 -6.34
N CYS A 58 -3.21 -19.04 -6.26
CA CYS A 58 -4.16 -18.54 -5.27
C CYS A 58 -5.57 -19.03 -5.59
N SER A 59 -6.38 -19.25 -4.54
CA SER A 59 -7.75 -19.72 -4.63
C SER A 59 -8.72 -18.72 -4.00
N GLY A 60 -9.82 -18.42 -4.71
CA GLY A 60 -10.85 -17.51 -4.21
C GLY A 60 -10.43 -16.03 -4.10
N GLY A 61 -11.40 -15.18 -3.78
CA GLY A 61 -11.21 -13.73 -3.78
C GLY A 61 -10.28 -13.20 -2.68
N GLU A 62 -10.25 -13.84 -1.51
CA GLU A 62 -9.48 -13.35 -0.36
C GLU A 62 -7.98 -13.68 -0.47
N GLU A 63 -7.62 -14.94 -0.73
CA GLU A 63 -6.22 -15.36 -0.88
C GLU A 63 -5.56 -14.62 -2.05
N CYS A 64 -6.28 -14.51 -3.17
CA CYS A 64 -5.79 -13.80 -4.36
C CYS A 64 -5.66 -12.28 -4.21
N ARG A 65 -6.19 -11.67 -3.15
CA ARG A 65 -6.05 -10.22 -2.89
C ARG A 65 -4.95 -9.89 -1.88
N ARG A 66 -4.35 -10.90 -1.24
CA ARG A 66 -3.32 -10.70 -0.22
C ARG A 66 -1.92 -10.58 -0.81
N GLU A 67 -1.12 -9.72 -0.17
CA GLU A 67 0.33 -9.70 -0.40
C GLU A 67 1.09 -10.53 0.61
N THR A 68 0.62 -10.53 1.85
CA THR A 68 1.20 -11.28 2.96
C THR A 68 0.13 -12.14 3.64
N LEU A 69 0.60 -13.15 4.35
CA LEU A 69 -0.20 -14.03 5.16
C LEU A 69 0.37 -14.01 6.58
N GLY A 70 -0.48 -13.84 7.59
CA GLY A 70 -0.06 -13.95 8.99
C GLY A 70 -0.19 -15.40 9.45
N LEU A 71 -0.94 -15.58 10.53
CA LEU A 71 -1.25 -16.90 11.08
C LEU A 71 -2.35 -17.60 10.29
N VAL A 72 -2.13 -18.87 9.96
CA VAL A 72 -3.02 -19.72 9.16
C VAL A 72 -3.44 -20.92 9.98
N LYS A 73 -4.74 -21.18 10.04
CA LYS A 73 -5.34 -22.37 10.64
C LYS A 73 -5.68 -23.37 9.54
N VAL A 74 -5.13 -24.58 9.66
CA VAL A 74 -5.41 -25.72 8.78
C VAL A 74 -6.26 -26.71 9.56
N ALA A 75 -7.47 -26.98 9.06
CA ALA A 75 -8.38 -27.96 9.65
C ALA A 75 -8.33 -29.28 8.85
N GLY A 76 -8.01 -30.37 9.54
CA GLY A 76 -8.09 -31.72 8.98
C GLY A 76 -9.52 -32.24 8.96
N ARG A 77 -9.78 -33.16 8.04
CA ARG A 77 -11.11 -33.77 7.86
C ARG A 77 -11.56 -34.62 9.05
N ALA A 78 -10.62 -35.10 9.86
CA ALA A 78 -10.88 -35.85 11.08
C ALA A 78 -10.83 -34.97 12.34
N GLY A 79 -10.95 -33.64 12.17
CA GLY A 79 -11.04 -32.66 13.26
C GLY A 79 -9.68 -32.17 13.78
N GLU A 80 -8.57 -32.58 13.16
CA GLU A 80 -7.26 -32.06 13.51
C GLU A 80 -7.18 -30.55 13.22
N THR A 81 -6.43 -29.81 14.01
CA THR A 81 -6.19 -28.39 13.77
C THR A 81 -4.73 -28.08 13.96
N GLY A 82 -4.12 -27.43 12.98
CA GLY A 82 -2.74 -26.97 13.04
C GLY A 82 -2.66 -25.50 12.68
N PHE A 83 -1.78 -24.77 13.35
CA PHE A 83 -1.52 -23.36 13.06
C PHE A 83 -0.11 -23.20 12.48
N TYR A 84 0.00 -22.46 11.39
CA TYR A 84 1.26 -22.08 10.75
C TYR A 84 1.39 -20.57 10.66
N GLU A 85 2.58 -20.06 10.94
CA GLU A 85 2.95 -18.67 10.65
C GLU A 85 3.75 -18.66 9.35
N TYR A 86 3.33 -17.84 8.38
CA TYR A 86 4.16 -17.58 7.21
C TYR A 86 5.34 -16.70 7.60
N ARG A 87 6.55 -17.19 7.34
CA ARG A 87 7.79 -16.43 7.51
C ARG A 87 8.17 -15.81 6.17
N PRO A 88 8.00 -14.49 6.00
CA PRO A 88 8.48 -13.84 4.78
C PRO A 88 9.99 -14.05 4.68
N GLN A 89 10.46 -14.54 3.53
CA GLN A 89 11.90 -14.65 3.28
C GLN A 89 12.55 -13.26 3.41
N ALA A 90 13.74 -13.23 4.01
CA ALA A 90 14.53 -12.02 4.14
C ALA A 90 14.82 -11.44 2.75
N CYS A 91 14.13 -10.36 2.41
CA CYS A 91 14.37 -9.61 1.19
C CYS A 91 15.35 -8.49 1.48
N VAL A 92 16.35 -8.35 0.64
CA VAL A 92 17.21 -7.18 0.72
C VAL A 92 16.60 -6.06 -0.10
N HIS A 93 16.36 -4.94 0.56
CA HIS A 93 15.85 -3.73 -0.04
C HIS A 93 17.00 -2.74 -0.18
N LEU A 94 16.91 -1.87 -1.19
CA LEU A 94 17.83 -0.75 -1.27
C LEU A 94 17.66 0.08 0.01
N TYR A 95 18.78 0.34 0.68
CA TYR A 95 18.79 1.14 1.90
C TYR A 95 18.42 2.61 1.61
N PHE A 96 18.63 3.06 0.37
CA PHE A 96 18.12 4.31 -0.18
C PHE A 96 17.17 3.97 -1.33
N GLY A 97 15.92 4.39 -1.27
CA GLY A 97 14.92 4.27 -2.32
C GLY A 97 14.90 5.49 -3.24
N ALA A 98 14.36 5.33 -4.45
CA ALA A 98 14.33 6.41 -5.45
C ALA A 98 13.36 7.53 -5.07
N SER A 99 12.38 7.22 -4.22
CA SER A 99 11.40 8.17 -3.68
C SER A 99 10.72 7.52 -2.48
N GLY A 100 10.73 8.20 -1.33
CA GLY A 100 9.92 7.79 -0.19
C GLY A 100 8.44 8.02 -0.51
N ALA A 101 7.57 7.23 0.09
CA ALA A 101 6.13 7.49 0.10
C ALA A 101 5.68 7.88 1.50
N LEU A 102 4.59 8.61 1.58
CA LEU A 102 3.99 8.97 2.86
C LEU A 102 2.84 8.03 3.21
N ILE A 103 2.81 7.65 4.48
CA ILE A 103 1.68 6.95 5.11
C ILE A 103 1.11 7.84 6.22
N ARG A 104 -0.19 7.73 6.47
CA ARG A 104 -0.86 8.49 7.53
C ARG A 104 -1.56 7.54 8.50
N LYS A 105 -1.46 7.85 9.80
CA LYS A 105 -2.21 7.15 10.85
C LYS A 105 -3.56 7.87 11.09
N PRO A 106 -4.61 7.15 11.52
CA PRO A 106 -5.91 7.77 11.78
C PRO A 106 -5.89 8.82 12.89
N ASP A 107 -5.09 8.61 13.93
CA ASP A 107 -4.95 9.46 15.11
C ASP A 107 -3.97 10.62 14.89
N ALA A 108 -2.98 10.44 14.03
CA ALA A 108 -1.94 11.42 13.71
C ALA A 108 -1.99 11.86 12.23
N TRP A 109 -3.18 12.14 11.69
CA TRP A 109 -3.36 12.40 10.26
C TRP A 109 -2.46 13.53 9.75
N SER A 110 -2.27 14.62 10.50
CA SER A 110 -1.45 15.77 10.10
C SER A 110 0.06 15.52 10.10
N SER A 111 0.50 14.39 10.66
CA SER A 111 1.91 14.06 10.86
C SER A 111 2.25 12.80 10.05
N PRO A 112 2.51 12.94 8.73
CA PRO A 112 2.77 11.79 7.88
C PRO A 112 4.09 11.12 8.25
N ILE A 113 4.14 9.81 8.08
CA ILE A 113 5.32 8.98 8.33
C ILE A 113 5.89 8.57 6.98
N ARG A 114 7.22 8.58 6.87
CA ARG A 114 7.91 8.11 5.66
C ARG A 114 7.95 6.59 5.66
N ALA A 115 7.63 5.99 4.53
CA ALA A 115 7.77 4.56 4.30
C ALA A 115 8.34 4.29 2.90
N SER A 116 9.04 3.17 2.75
CA SER A 116 9.46 2.71 1.43
C SER A 116 8.23 2.19 0.67
N PRO A 117 7.92 2.71 -0.53
CA PRO A 117 6.75 2.28 -1.30
C PRO A 117 6.80 0.81 -1.74
N ASP A 118 8.01 0.22 -1.76
CA ASP A 118 8.26 -1.16 -2.15
C ASP A 118 8.07 -2.16 -1.01
N LEU A 119 7.82 -1.68 0.21
CA LEU A 119 7.56 -2.52 1.37
C LEU A 119 6.06 -2.60 1.68
N PRO A 120 5.56 -3.73 2.17
CA PRO A 120 4.21 -3.81 2.76
C PRO A 120 4.18 -3.01 4.08
N ALA A 121 3.87 -1.72 4.00
CA ALA A 121 4.04 -0.78 5.13
C ALA A 121 2.74 -0.15 5.64
N ALA A 122 1.68 -0.11 4.83
CA ALA A 122 0.40 0.49 5.21
C ALA A 122 -0.79 -0.22 4.56
N GLY A 123 -2.00 0.01 5.09
CA GLY A 123 -3.25 -0.43 4.50
C GLY A 123 -3.70 0.45 3.32
N ILE A 124 -4.90 0.16 2.81
CA ILE A 124 -5.47 0.84 1.64
C ILE A 124 -6.62 1.74 2.06
N SER A 125 -6.59 3.00 1.61
CA SER A 125 -7.74 3.92 1.65
C SER A 125 -7.96 4.49 0.26
N CYS A 126 -9.12 4.22 -0.32
CA CYS A 126 -9.53 4.65 -1.64
C CYS A 126 -10.67 5.66 -1.55
N CYS A 127 -10.65 6.65 -2.44
CA CYS A 127 -11.71 7.62 -2.59
C CYS A 127 -11.73 8.14 -4.01
N GLY A 128 -12.87 8.69 -4.40
CA GLY A 128 -13.09 9.19 -5.75
C GLY A 128 -14.54 9.56 -5.96
N GLY A 129 -14.81 10.24 -7.06
CA GLY A 129 -16.12 10.80 -7.35
C GLY A 129 -16.33 12.17 -6.71
N CYS A 130 -17.55 12.71 -6.89
CA CYS A 130 -17.87 14.06 -6.44
C CYS A 130 -18.89 14.09 -5.32
N THR A 131 -18.66 15.01 -4.37
CA THR A 131 -19.60 15.26 -3.27
C THR A 131 -20.65 16.29 -3.65
N ASP A 132 -21.83 16.19 -3.04
CA ASP A 132 -22.85 17.24 -3.06
C ASP A 132 -22.85 18.00 -1.75
N LYS A 133 -21.74 18.68 -1.45
CA LYS A 133 -21.67 19.56 -0.28
C LYS A 133 -22.62 20.75 -0.51
N PRO A 134 -23.70 20.90 0.30
CA PRO A 134 -24.65 21.98 0.12
C PRO A 134 -24.07 23.30 0.63
N THR A 135 -24.39 24.38 -0.09
CA THR A 135 -24.01 25.74 0.35
C THR A 135 -24.65 26.09 1.71
N ARG A 136 -24.12 27.11 2.39
CA ARG A 136 -24.71 27.61 3.65
C ARG A 136 -26.20 27.97 3.48
N LEU A 137 -26.57 28.51 2.31
CA LEU A 137 -27.94 28.86 1.98
C LEU A 137 -28.84 27.62 1.94
N PHE A 138 -28.40 26.56 1.28
CA PHE A 138 -29.17 25.32 1.13
C PHE A 138 -29.35 24.64 2.48
N ARG A 139 -28.28 24.58 3.30
CA ARG A 139 -28.34 24.07 4.68
C ARG A 139 -29.38 24.82 5.53
N LYS A 140 -29.38 26.16 5.50
CA LYS A 140 -30.36 26.97 6.24
C LYS A 140 -31.81 26.73 5.79
N LYS A 141 -32.02 26.32 4.54
CA LYS A 141 -33.35 26.06 3.99
C LYS A 141 -33.75 24.57 4.04
N GLY A 142 -32.90 23.69 4.55
CA GLY A 142 -33.12 22.25 4.50
C GLY A 142 -33.19 21.71 3.06
N TRP A 143 -32.49 22.34 2.12
CA TRP A 143 -32.45 21.92 0.71
C TRP A 143 -31.18 21.12 0.44
N THR A 144 -31.32 20.07 -0.36
CA THR A 144 -30.19 19.36 -0.99
C THR A 144 -29.70 20.10 -2.24
N CYS A 145 -28.57 19.66 -2.80
CA CYS A 145 -28.13 20.13 -4.11
C CYS A 145 -29.10 19.75 -5.23
N GLU A 146 -29.72 18.56 -5.13
CA GLU A 146 -30.73 18.09 -6.07
C GLU A 146 -32.01 18.95 -6.00
N ASP A 147 -32.45 19.29 -4.79
CA ASP A 147 -33.57 20.22 -4.56
C ASP A 147 -33.35 21.57 -5.25
N ALA A 148 -32.10 22.03 -5.39
CA ALA A 148 -31.80 23.29 -6.04
C ALA A 148 -32.17 23.30 -7.53
N LYS A 149 -32.28 22.13 -8.18
CA LYS A 149 -32.76 22.03 -9.57
C LYS A 149 -34.18 22.60 -9.72
N THR A 150 -35.04 22.41 -8.72
CA THR A 150 -36.47 22.76 -8.79
C THR A 150 -36.89 23.86 -7.81
N LYS A 151 -36.24 23.97 -6.64
CA LYS A 151 -36.60 24.91 -5.57
C LYS A 151 -35.84 26.22 -5.62
N TRP A 152 -34.65 26.25 -6.25
CA TRP A 152 -33.84 27.47 -6.34
C TRP A 152 -33.98 28.16 -7.70
N ILE A 153 -35.15 28.73 -7.93
CA ILE A 153 -35.52 29.35 -9.20
C ILE A 153 -35.32 30.87 -9.17
N ASP A 154 -34.81 31.43 -10.26
CA ASP A 154 -34.77 32.87 -10.46
C ASP A 154 -36.18 33.41 -10.77
N LYS A 155 -36.66 34.37 -9.96
CA LYS A 155 -38.04 34.86 -10.05
C LYS A 155 -38.38 35.50 -11.41
N LYS A 156 -37.39 36.10 -12.09
CA LYS A 156 -37.58 36.80 -13.37
C LYS A 156 -37.52 35.84 -14.54
N THR A 157 -36.48 34.99 -14.59
CA THR A 157 -36.25 34.10 -15.74
C THR A 157 -36.94 32.75 -15.62
N LYS A 158 -37.48 32.41 -14.44
CA LYS A 158 -38.06 31.10 -14.10
C LYS A 158 -37.12 29.91 -14.31
N LYS A 159 -35.82 30.16 -14.49
CA LYS A 159 -34.78 29.13 -14.63
C LYS A 159 -34.14 28.83 -13.28
N SER A 160 -33.64 27.61 -13.11
CA SER A 160 -32.87 27.26 -11.91
C SER A 160 -31.58 28.06 -11.84
N ARG A 161 -31.34 28.67 -10.67
CA ARG A 161 -30.11 29.38 -10.34
C ARG A 161 -28.91 28.43 -10.16
N LEU A 162 -29.17 27.12 -10.12
CA LEU A 162 -28.13 26.10 -10.06
C LEU A 162 -27.22 26.17 -11.29
N TYR A 163 -27.79 26.29 -12.51
CA TYR A 163 -27.01 26.34 -13.75
C TYR A 163 -25.98 27.49 -13.75
N THR A 164 -26.43 28.70 -13.44
CA THR A 164 -25.54 29.87 -13.36
C THR A 164 -24.51 29.74 -12.24
N SER A 165 -24.87 29.10 -11.13
CA SER A 165 -23.98 28.93 -9.98
C SER A 165 -22.88 27.89 -10.25
N CYS A 166 -23.24 26.74 -10.83
CA CYS A 166 -22.28 25.72 -11.28
C CYS A 166 -21.30 26.32 -12.30
N ALA A 167 -21.79 27.10 -13.28
CA ALA A 167 -20.93 27.65 -14.32
C ALA A 167 -20.03 28.82 -13.88
N LYS A 168 -20.46 29.62 -12.88
CA LYS A 168 -19.78 30.88 -12.54
C LYS A 168 -19.44 31.01 -11.06
N ALA A 169 -20.45 30.98 -10.20
CA ALA A 169 -20.29 31.35 -8.78
C ALA A 169 -19.48 30.33 -7.97
N TRP A 170 -19.54 29.04 -8.35
CA TRP A 170 -18.88 27.96 -7.62
C TRP A 170 -17.69 27.36 -8.38
N ALA A 171 -17.44 27.80 -9.61
CA ALA A 171 -16.36 27.31 -10.46
C ALA A 171 -14.97 27.49 -9.83
N GLY A 172 -14.76 28.55 -9.04
CA GLY A 172 -13.49 28.78 -8.32
C GLY A 172 -13.30 27.90 -7.08
N ALA A 173 -14.39 27.53 -6.40
CA ALA A 173 -14.34 26.70 -5.19
C ALA A 173 -14.41 25.20 -5.49
N LYS A 174 -14.92 24.79 -6.67
CA LYS A 174 -15.04 23.41 -7.19
C LYS A 174 -15.63 22.36 -6.23
N THR A 175 -16.28 22.77 -5.15
CA THR A 175 -16.64 21.87 -4.03
C THR A 175 -18.14 21.84 -3.75
N ASN A 176 -18.88 22.89 -4.11
CA ASN A 176 -20.31 22.98 -3.86
C ASN A 176 -21.10 22.21 -4.93
N CYS A 177 -21.94 21.28 -4.49
CA CYS A 177 -22.84 20.52 -5.36
C CYS A 177 -22.17 19.92 -6.60
N ALA A 178 -20.91 19.47 -6.48
CA ALA A 178 -20.08 19.09 -7.62
C ALA A 178 -20.69 17.94 -8.43
N TYR A 179 -21.28 16.96 -7.75
CA TYR A 179 -21.94 15.83 -8.42
C TYR A 179 -23.23 16.26 -9.13
N THR A 180 -24.08 17.04 -8.45
CA THR A 180 -25.30 17.59 -9.04
C THR A 180 -24.98 18.47 -10.24
N CYS A 181 -23.96 19.35 -10.15
CA CYS A 181 -23.50 20.20 -11.25
C CYS A 181 -23.00 19.36 -12.44
N ALA A 182 -22.27 18.28 -12.19
CA ALA A 182 -21.84 17.36 -13.24
C ALA A 182 -23.02 16.63 -13.90
N SER A 183 -24.03 16.23 -13.13
CA SER A 183 -25.23 15.54 -13.66
C SER A 183 -26.03 16.37 -14.67
N ILE A 184 -25.85 17.69 -14.68
CA ILE A 184 -26.50 18.63 -15.62
C ILE A 184 -25.54 19.16 -16.69
N GLY A 185 -24.38 18.51 -16.89
CA GLY A 185 -23.39 18.89 -17.89
C GLY A 185 -22.55 20.12 -17.54
N LEU A 186 -22.57 20.56 -16.28
CA LEU A 186 -21.82 21.72 -15.78
C LEU A 186 -20.83 21.30 -14.67
N GLY A 187 -20.21 20.13 -14.84
CA GLY A 187 -19.17 19.63 -13.93
C GLY A 187 -17.95 20.55 -13.91
N TYR A 188 -17.22 20.55 -12.80
CA TYR A 188 -16.02 21.37 -12.66
C TYR A 188 -14.83 20.71 -13.35
N ALA A 189 -14.06 21.51 -14.11
CA ALA A 189 -12.86 21.03 -14.79
C ALA A 189 -11.85 20.44 -13.79
N GLY A 190 -11.35 19.23 -14.09
CA GLY A 190 -10.41 18.49 -13.26
C GLY A 190 -11.05 17.61 -12.18
N LEU A 191 -12.38 17.53 -12.11
CA LEU A 191 -13.06 16.57 -11.24
C LEU A 191 -13.70 15.45 -12.05
N ASN A 192 -13.44 14.21 -11.66
CA ASN A 192 -14.18 13.06 -12.18
C ASN A 192 -15.47 12.85 -11.37
N CYS A 193 -16.54 13.50 -11.82
CA CYS A 193 -17.86 13.41 -11.20
C CYS A 193 -18.79 12.37 -11.87
N SER A 194 -18.24 11.43 -12.66
CA SER A 194 -19.05 10.38 -13.29
C SER A 194 -19.74 9.47 -12.28
N VAL A 195 -19.22 9.43 -11.05
CA VAL A 195 -19.83 8.74 -9.92
C VAL A 195 -19.95 9.68 -8.71
N ARG A 196 -20.94 9.41 -7.86
CA ARG A 196 -21.06 10.06 -6.56
C ARG A 196 -19.86 9.65 -5.71
N TYR A 197 -19.40 10.57 -4.86
CA TYR A 197 -18.27 10.34 -3.97
C TYR A 197 -18.42 9.03 -3.19
N GLN A 198 -17.37 8.23 -3.23
CA GLN A 198 -17.28 6.94 -2.57
C GLN A 198 -15.95 6.86 -1.84
N GLU A 199 -15.96 6.14 -0.73
CA GLU A 199 -14.77 5.78 0.03
C GLU A 199 -14.78 4.27 0.23
N LYS A 200 -13.59 3.67 0.19
CA LYS A 200 -13.38 2.27 0.57
C LYS A 200 -12.07 2.17 1.32
N ALA A 201 -12.01 1.34 2.34
CA ALA A 201 -10.75 0.94 2.94
C ALA A 201 -10.61 -0.57 2.84
N PHE A 202 -9.37 -1.03 2.71
CA PHE A 202 -9.02 -2.43 2.89
C PHE A 202 -7.93 -2.51 3.95
N CYS A 203 -8.39 -2.79 5.16
CA CYS A 203 -7.60 -2.87 6.37
C CYS A 203 -8.10 -4.08 7.13
N GLN A 204 -7.33 -5.16 7.05
CA GLN A 204 -7.51 -6.29 7.94
C GLN A 204 -6.36 -6.27 8.93
N ASP A 205 -6.64 -6.63 10.18
CA ASP A 205 -5.62 -6.80 11.21
C ASP A 205 -4.44 -7.59 10.59
N ASP A 206 -3.27 -6.96 10.57
CA ASP A 206 -1.97 -7.47 10.09
C ASP A 206 -1.72 -7.51 8.57
N VAL A 207 -2.58 -6.96 7.71
CA VAL A 207 -2.34 -6.93 6.26
C VAL A 207 -1.89 -5.55 5.80
N LEU A 208 -0.58 -5.33 5.84
CA LEU A 208 0.05 -4.21 5.15
C LEU A 208 0.29 -4.58 3.68
N VAL A 209 0.21 -3.60 2.79
CA VAL A 209 0.43 -3.75 1.35
C VAL A 209 1.45 -2.74 0.85
N ARG A 210 1.98 -2.95 -0.35
CA ARG A 210 2.82 -1.97 -1.04
C ARG A 210 1.96 -0.84 -1.59
N ARG A 211 2.60 0.31 -1.86
CA ARG A 211 1.90 1.46 -2.45
C ARG A 211 1.29 1.13 -3.81
N SER A 212 2.04 0.46 -4.68
CA SER A 212 1.57 0.07 -6.02
C SER A 212 0.34 -0.82 -5.98
N SER A 213 0.26 -1.73 -5.01
CA SER A 213 -0.93 -2.57 -4.83
C SER A 213 -2.13 -1.81 -4.28
N ALA A 214 -1.91 -0.81 -3.43
CA ALA A 214 -2.97 0.09 -2.99
C ALA A 214 -3.54 0.88 -4.18
N GLU A 215 -2.66 1.40 -5.05
CA GLU A 215 -3.03 2.09 -6.29
C GLU A 215 -3.82 1.17 -7.23
N ASP A 216 -3.33 -0.04 -7.49
CA ASP A 216 -4.02 -1.04 -8.32
C ASP A 216 -5.37 -1.45 -7.74
N TYR A 217 -5.48 -1.54 -6.41
CA TYR A 217 -6.74 -1.87 -5.74
C TYR A 217 -7.77 -0.76 -5.94
N CYS A 218 -7.42 0.49 -5.66
CA CYS A 218 -8.34 1.61 -5.82
C CYS A 218 -8.77 1.77 -7.28
N LYS A 219 -7.82 1.63 -8.22
CA LYS A 219 -8.08 1.80 -9.65
C LYS A 219 -9.08 0.81 -10.22
N LYS A 220 -9.17 -0.41 -9.67
CA LYS A 220 -10.17 -1.42 -10.11
C LYS A 220 -11.61 -0.96 -9.95
N ASP A 221 -11.86 -0.13 -8.95
CA ASP A 221 -13.18 0.43 -8.66
C ASP A 221 -13.34 1.86 -9.21
N GLY A 222 -12.40 2.33 -10.05
CA GLY A 222 -12.39 3.70 -10.56
C GLY A 222 -12.11 4.76 -9.48
N LEU A 223 -11.47 4.36 -8.38
CA LEU A 223 -11.06 5.24 -7.28
C LEU A 223 -9.54 5.42 -7.30
N GLU A 224 -9.06 6.34 -6.46
CA GLU A 224 -7.64 6.61 -6.26
C GLU A 224 -7.29 6.46 -4.78
N VAL A 225 -5.99 6.34 -4.47
CA VAL A 225 -5.51 6.37 -3.08
C VAL A 225 -5.82 7.76 -2.49
N CYS A 226 -6.30 7.82 -1.25
CA CYS A 226 -6.72 9.07 -0.63
C CYS A 226 -5.58 9.82 0.07
N ASP A 227 -5.49 11.11 -0.22
CA ASP A 227 -4.72 12.06 0.59
C ASP A 227 -5.55 12.69 1.71
N GLU A 228 -6.89 12.63 1.61
CA GLU A 228 -7.81 13.10 2.64
C GLU A 228 -8.22 11.97 3.60
N LYS A 229 -8.53 12.36 4.84
CA LYS A 229 -8.97 11.43 5.88
C LYS A 229 -10.36 10.90 5.55
N THR A 230 -10.44 9.64 5.13
CA THR A 230 -11.72 8.96 4.87
C THR A 230 -12.41 8.54 6.17
N SER A 231 -13.72 8.28 6.09
CA SER A 231 -14.52 7.74 7.19
C SER A 231 -14.10 6.33 7.61
N HIS A 232 -13.47 5.57 6.72
CA HIS A 232 -13.06 4.18 6.95
C HIS A 232 -11.62 4.03 7.44
N VAL A 233 -10.82 5.11 7.46
CA VAL A 233 -9.41 5.03 7.84
C VAL A 233 -9.17 4.50 9.26
N GLY A 234 -10.13 4.70 10.18
CA GLY A 234 -10.03 4.20 11.55
C GLY A 234 -9.96 2.67 11.67
N GLN A 235 -10.23 1.94 10.59
CA GLN A 235 -10.07 0.49 10.48
C GLN A 235 -8.62 0.07 10.25
N CYS A 236 -7.72 1.02 9.99
CA CYS A 236 -6.33 0.80 9.59
C CYS A 236 -5.38 1.35 10.65
N SER A 237 -4.26 0.68 10.90
CA SER A 237 -3.18 1.27 11.71
C SER A 237 -2.51 2.46 10.99
N SER A 238 -2.38 2.35 9.68
CA SER A 238 -1.92 3.41 8.76
C SER A 238 -2.40 3.12 7.34
N VAL A 239 -2.45 4.14 6.49
CA VAL A 239 -2.83 4.02 5.07
C VAL A 239 -1.84 4.75 4.17
N TRP A 240 -1.70 4.26 2.94
CA TRP A 240 -0.95 4.94 1.89
C TRP A 240 -1.63 6.26 1.48
N THR A 241 -0.79 7.20 1.02
CA THR A 241 -1.20 8.45 0.36
C THR A 241 -0.54 8.56 -1.02
N THR A 242 -1.01 9.45 -1.87
CA THR A 242 -0.37 9.75 -3.15
C THR A 242 0.88 10.63 -2.96
N GLU A 243 0.99 11.29 -1.81
CA GLU A 243 2.13 12.13 -1.47
C GLU A 243 3.45 11.34 -1.48
N THR A 244 4.46 11.97 -2.08
CA THR A 244 5.83 11.48 -2.10
C THR A 244 6.67 12.27 -1.11
N ALA A 245 7.68 11.64 -0.56
CA ALA A 245 8.69 12.29 0.27
C ALA A 245 10.04 12.16 -0.41
N ASP A 246 10.73 13.30 -0.53
CA ASP A 246 12.13 13.29 -0.94
C ASP A 246 12.95 12.50 0.09
N GLU A 247 13.64 11.47 -0.40
CA GLU A 247 14.60 10.75 0.44
C GLU A 247 15.80 11.64 0.71
N LYS A 248 16.16 11.73 1.99
CA LYS A 248 17.34 12.45 2.43
C LYS A 248 18.40 11.45 2.88
N LEU A 249 19.62 11.71 2.45
CA LEU A 249 20.83 11.11 2.98
C LEU A 249 21.41 12.07 4.00
N THR A 250 21.58 11.63 5.24
CA THR A 250 22.31 12.41 6.24
C THR A 250 23.77 11.98 6.23
N VAL A 251 24.66 12.94 5.98
CA VAL A 251 26.11 12.78 6.09
C VAL A 251 26.54 13.25 7.48
N HIS A 252 27.31 12.41 8.17
CA HIS A 252 27.79 12.65 9.53
C HIS A 252 29.20 13.26 9.51
N ASP A 253 29.65 13.82 10.64
CA ASP A 253 30.96 14.45 10.77
C ASP A 253 32.13 13.51 10.43
N ASP A 254 31.95 12.19 10.59
CA ASP A 254 32.94 11.16 10.27
C ASP A 254 32.84 10.65 8.82
N GLY A 255 32.07 11.31 7.97
CA GLY A 255 31.84 10.94 6.57
C GLY A 255 31.00 9.67 6.39
N LYS A 256 30.45 9.10 7.48
CA LYS A 256 29.45 8.04 7.40
C LYS A 256 28.11 8.61 6.99
N VAL A 257 27.23 7.73 6.53
CA VAL A 257 25.91 8.11 6.04
C VAL A 257 24.80 7.30 6.70
N SER A 258 23.63 7.90 6.83
CA SER A 258 22.38 7.25 7.23
C SER A 258 21.25 7.64 6.28
N GLY A 259 20.27 6.74 6.15
CA GLY A 259 19.11 6.91 5.26
C GLY A 259 17.88 7.34 6.02
N ILE A 260 16.69 6.99 5.51
CA ILE A 260 15.44 7.25 6.20
C ILE A 260 15.31 6.30 7.39
N THR A 261 15.53 6.84 8.58
CA THR A 261 15.36 6.11 9.84
C THR A 261 15.04 7.10 10.95
N ASP A 262 14.26 6.66 11.94
CA ASP A 262 14.00 7.42 13.16
C ASP A 262 15.27 7.57 14.03
N TYR A 263 16.31 6.76 13.77
CA TYR A 263 17.56 6.71 14.53
C TYR A 263 18.80 6.87 13.65
N PRO A 264 18.99 8.02 12.96
CA PRO A 264 20.07 8.22 11.99
C PRO A 264 21.48 8.10 12.58
N HIS A 265 21.65 8.41 13.87
CA HIS A 265 22.94 8.28 14.56
C HIS A 265 23.32 6.82 14.87
N ALA A 266 22.33 5.96 15.11
CA ALA A 266 22.55 4.54 15.40
C ALA A 266 22.75 3.74 14.11
N ASN A 267 22.03 4.10 13.04
CA ASN A 267 22.02 3.39 11.76
C ASN A 267 22.89 4.10 10.70
N ARG A 268 24.13 4.43 11.06
CA ARG A 268 25.11 5.01 10.11
C ARG A 268 26.13 3.98 9.65
N PHE A 269 26.48 4.00 8.38
CA PHE A 269 27.48 3.10 7.79
C PHE A 269 28.46 3.86 6.90
N THR A 270 29.60 3.22 6.63
CA THR A 270 30.67 3.81 5.83
C THR A 270 30.25 3.93 4.37
N ALA A 271 30.26 5.15 3.83
CA ALA A 271 30.11 5.40 2.40
C ALA A 271 31.47 5.46 1.71
N TYR A 272 31.50 5.09 0.43
CA TYR A 272 32.66 5.36 -0.41
C TYR A 272 32.46 6.70 -1.11
N TRP A 273 33.41 7.61 -0.93
CA TRP A 273 33.40 8.94 -1.51
C TRP A 273 34.34 8.98 -2.71
N ASN A 274 33.88 9.57 -3.82
CA ASN A 274 34.78 9.92 -4.92
C ASN A 274 35.51 11.22 -4.56
N GLY A 275 36.63 11.10 -3.86
CA GLY A 275 37.35 12.22 -3.26
C GLY A 275 37.06 12.36 -1.77
N SER A 276 37.04 13.59 -1.27
CA SER A 276 36.72 13.87 0.14
C SER A 276 35.25 13.61 0.44
N ALA A 277 34.96 13.23 1.69
CA ALA A 277 33.58 13.12 2.16
C ALA A 277 32.84 14.46 2.03
N ALA A 278 31.56 14.40 1.68
CA ALA A 278 30.72 15.59 1.70
C ALA A 278 30.65 16.15 3.14
N PRO A 279 30.47 17.47 3.30
CA PRO A 279 30.24 18.06 4.62
C PRO A 279 29.05 17.41 5.33
N LYS A 280 29.03 17.52 6.65
CA LYS A 280 27.86 17.10 7.43
C LYS A 280 26.62 17.87 6.97
N GLY A 281 25.53 17.14 6.77
CA GLY A 281 24.25 17.73 6.38
C GLY A 281 23.30 16.72 5.76
N ASP A 282 22.12 17.21 5.41
CA ASP A 282 21.12 16.43 4.68
C ASP A 282 21.18 16.75 3.19
N TYR A 283 21.19 15.69 2.38
CA TYR A 283 21.30 15.76 0.93
C TYR A 283 20.13 15.05 0.27
N ALA A 284 19.61 15.62 -0.80
CA ALA A 284 18.67 14.91 -1.67
C ALA A 284 19.38 13.75 -2.36
N VAL A 285 18.73 12.58 -2.40
CA VAL A 285 19.30 11.39 -3.02
C VAL A 285 18.81 11.28 -4.46
N LYS A 286 19.75 11.07 -5.39
CA LYS A 286 19.45 10.62 -6.75
C LYS A 286 20.06 9.23 -6.92
N LEU A 287 19.21 8.23 -7.16
CA LEU A 287 19.67 6.88 -7.47
C LEU A 287 20.00 6.75 -8.96
N GLU A 288 21.17 6.18 -9.25
CA GLU A 288 21.57 5.80 -10.60
C GLU A 288 21.94 4.32 -10.64
N PHE A 289 21.23 3.56 -11.48
CA PHE A 289 21.54 2.16 -11.71
C PHE A 289 22.54 2.04 -12.84
N ARG A 290 23.71 1.48 -12.55
CA ARG A 290 24.76 1.22 -13.53
C ARG A 290 25.20 -0.23 -13.43
N PRO A 291 25.41 -0.94 -14.55
CA PRO A 291 25.99 -2.27 -14.52
C PRO A 291 27.41 -2.18 -13.96
N VAL A 292 27.63 -2.75 -12.77
CA VAL A 292 28.96 -2.82 -12.15
C VAL A 292 29.86 -3.81 -12.91
N LEU A 293 29.24 -4.79 -13.56
CA LEU A 293 29.88 -5.86 -14.30
C LEU A 293 29.12 -6.06 -15.62
N GLN A 294 29.82 -6.12 -16.74
CA GLN A 294 29.20 -6.43 -18.05
C GLN A 294 29.06 -7.94 -18.30
N ARG A 295 29.71 -8.77 -17.46
CA ARG A 295 29.67 -10.23 -17.49
C ARG A 295 29.78 -10.74 -16.06
N VAL A 296 29.23 -11.92 -15.78
CA VAL A 296 29.39 -12.57 -14.48
C VAL A 296 30.88 -12.82 -14.23
N PRO A 297 31.47 -12.32 -13.13
CA PRO A 297 32.87 -12.50 -12.83
C PRO A 297 33.13 -13.92 -12.36
N ASN A 298 34.19 -14.53 -12.90
CA ASN A 298 34.60 -15.91 -12.58
C ASN A 298 35.57 -15.98 -11.38
N SER A 299 35.93 -14.84 -10.78
CA SER A 299 36.87 -14.74 -9.66
C SER A 299 36.16 -14.18 -8.41
N PRO A 300 36.17 -14.91 -7.29
CA PRO A 300 35.72 -14.42 -5.99
C PRO A 300 36.47 -13.17 -5.51
N GLU A 301 37.77 -13.01 -5.83
CA GLU A 301 38.50 -11.79 -5.46
C GLU A 301 37.98 -10.58 -6.20
N LEU A 302 37.62 -10.73 -7.49
CA LEU A 302 37.10 -9.65 -8.31
C LEU A 302 35.68 -9.24 -7.86
N VAL A 303 34.89 -10.21 -7.40
CA VAL A 303 33.60 -9.98 -6.71
C VAL A 303 33.83 -9.19 -5.43
N LEU A 304 34.68 -9.67 -4.50
CA LEU A 304 34.91 -9.02 -3.20
C LEU A 304 35.59 -7.65 -3.31
N ALA A 305 36.43 -7.44 -4.33
CA ALA A 305 37.08 -6.15 -4.58
C ALA A 305 36.11 -5.09 -5.12
N LYS A 306 35.14 -5.50 -5.95
CA LYS A 306 34.20 -4.58 -6.60
C LYS A 306 32.85 -4.46 -5.90
N LEU A 307 32.44 -5.49 -5.16
CA LEU A 307 31.13 -5.61 -4.53
C LEU A 307 31.33 -5.73 -3.02
N LYS A 308 30.95 -4.68 -2.30
CA LYS A 308 31.11 -4.62 -0.83
C LYS A 308 29.81 -4.80 -0.06
N ILE A 309 28.68 -4.48 -0.69
CA ILE A 309 27.32 -4.83 -0.24
C ILE A 309 26.58 -5.26 -1.50
N GLY A 310 26.58 -6.56 -1.77
CA GLY A 310 25.90 -7.15 -2.91
C GLY A 310 24.51 -7.60 -2.52
N ALA A 311 23.54 -6.70 -2.55
CA ALA A 311 22.14 -7.09 -2.66
C ALA A 311 21.60 -6.50 -3.94
N TYR A 312 21.63 -7.33 -4.97
CA TYR A 312 21.00 -7.01 -6.22
C TYR A 312 19.51 -7.24 -6.07
N THR A 313 18.70 -6.34 -6.62
CA THR A 313 17.39 -6.77 -7.10
C THR A 313 17.65 -7.94 -8.06
N PRO A 314 17.05 -9.12 -7.83
CA PRO A 314 17.24 -10.24 -8.74
C PRO A 314 16.95 -9.78 -10.18
N SER A 315 17.68 -10.36 -11.15
CA SER A 315 17.52 -10.05 -12.57
C SER A 315 16.20 -10.59 -13.16
N GLY A 316 15.43 -11.33 -12.37
CA GLY A 316 14.00 -11.55 -12.57
C GLY A 316 13.20 -10.81 -11.50
N THR A 317 11.87 -10.81 -11.57
CA THR A 317 11.06 -10.64 -10.36
C THR A 317 11.69 -11.46 -9.24
N CYS A 318 11.82 -10.93 -8.02
CA CYS A 318 12.10 -11.79 -6.88
C CYS A 318 11.12 -12.96 -7.00
N THR A 319 11.62 -14.13 -7.39
CA THR A 319 10.87 -15.36 -7.29
C THR A 319 10.93 -15.65 -5.81
N HIS A 320 9.90 -15.19 -5.13
CA HIS A 320 9.58 -15.59 -3.77
C HIS A 320 9.25 -17.08 -3.75
#